data_AF-A0A6N7D603-F1
#
_entry.id   AF-A0A6N7D603-F1
#
_cell.length_a   1.000
_cell.length_b   1.000
_cell.length_c   1.000
_cell.angle_alpha   90.00
_cell.angle_beta   90.00
_cell.angle_gamma   90.00
#
_symmetry.space_group_name_H-M   'P 1'
#
loop_
_entity.id
_entity.type
_entity.pdbx_description
1 polymer ?
#
loop_
_entity_poly.entity_id
_entity_poly.type
_entity_poly.pdbx_seq_one_letter_code
_entity_poly.pdbx_strand_id
1 'polypeptide(L)'
;MAHPPRPGQAARWRAKEPLLRALGAYQNADGGFGYALDAIRAALDHLESRQQPDGGWPIDWTPPGAAAVSEWRGIATVEAIRVLRAHGRIRTPA
;
A
#
# COMPACT_ATOMS: atom_id res chain seq x y z
N MET A 1 22.06 -1.24 -0.34
CA MET A 1 22.98 -1.74 0.72
C MET A 1 22.50 -1.19 2.04
N ALA A 2 22.07 -2.02 2.99
CA ALA A 2 21.68 -1.56 4.33
C ALA A 2 22.93 -1.19 5.12
N HIS A 3 22.97 0.02 5.68
CA HIS A 3 24.07 0.49 6.52
C HIS A 3 24.12 -0.33 7.83
N PRO A 4 25.30 -0.81 8.28
CA PRO A 4 25.39 -1.62 9.49
C PRO A 4 24.99 -0.80 10.74
N PRO A 5 24.32 -1.42 11.73
CA PRO A 5 23.87 -0.73 12.93
C PRO A 5 25.06 -0.28 13.80
N ARG A 6 24.97 0.93 14.37
CA ARG A 6 25.98 1.46 15.30
C ARG A 6 26.13 0.55 16.54
N PRO A 7 27.32 0.47 17.16
CA PRO A 7 27.51 -0.28 18.41
C PRO A 7 26.52 0.20 19.48
N GLY A 8 25.79 -0.75 20.09
CA GLY A 8 24.65 -0.50 20.98
C GLY A 8 23.26 -0.73 20.34
N GLN A 9 23.09 -0.41 19.05
CA GLN A 9 21.86 -0.77 18.33
C GLN A 9 21.76 -2.27 18.06
N ALA A 10 22.89 -2.95 17.86
CA ALA A 10 22.94 -4.40 17.64
C ALA A 10 22.35 -5.20 18.83
N ALA A 11 22.65 -4.79 20.08
CA ALA A 11 22.08 -5.41 21.27
C ALA A 11 20.57 -5.15 21.40
N ARG A 12 20.14 -3.90 21.17
CA ARG A 12 18.71 -3.52 21.10
C ARG A 12 17.95 -4.28 20.00
N TRP A 13 18.61 -4.56 18.88
CA TRP A 13 18.01 -5.29 17.75
C TRP A 13 17.92 -6.79 18.01
N ARG A 14 18.93 -7.41 18.63
CA ARG A 14 18.87 -8.82 19.08
C ARG A 14 17.75 -9.05 20.10
N ALA A 15 17.51 -8.09 20.99
CA ALA A 15 16.39 -8.16 21.94
C ALA A 15 15.00 -8.17 21.26
N LYS A 16 14.89 -7.87 19.95
CA LYS A 16 13.64 -7.99 19.19
C LYS A 16 13.36 -9.39 18.66
N GLU A 17 14.33 -10.30 18.65
CA GLU A 17 14.15 -11.67 18.10
C GLU A 17 13.01 -12.44 18.77
N PRO A 18 12.84 -12.42 20.11
CA PRO A 18 11.69 -13.08 20.76
C PRO A 18 10.36 -12.44 20.37
N LEU A 19 10.32 -11.11 20.22
CA LEU A 19 9.13 -10.37 19.82
C LEU A 19 8.73 -10.71 18.38
N LEU A 20 9.70 -10.74 17.45
CA LEU A 20 9.45 -11.12 16.05
C LEU A 20 8.97 -12.58 15.94
N ARG A 21 9.52 -13.48 16.76
CA ARG A 21 9.06 -14.88 16.83
C ARG A 21 7.62 -14.98 17.34
N ALA A 22 7.27 -14.23 18.40
CA ALA A 22 5.92 -14.21 18.94
C ALA A 22 4.90 -13.64 17.94
N LEU A 23 5.28 -12.56 17.23
CA LEU A 23 4.44 -11.98 16.17
C LEU A 23 4.23 -12.96 15.02
N GLY A 24 5.21 -13.82 14.70
CA GLY A 24 5.07 -14.83 13.64
C GLY A 24 3.87 -15.76 13.79
N ALA A 25 3.37 -16.00 15.01
CA ALA A 25 2.15 -16.79 15.24
C ALA A 25 0.87 -16.09 14.75
N TYR A 26 0.91 -14.77 14.56
CA TYR A 26 -0.18 -13.93 14.05
C TYR A 26 -0.02 -13.58 12.56
N GLN A 27 1.01 -14.11 11.91
CA GLN A 27 1.20 -13.92 10.48
C GLN A 27 0.17 -14.76 9.71
N ASN A 28 -0.57 -14.13 8.81
CA ASN A 28 -1.53 -14.75 7.92
C ASN A 28 -0.81 -15.51 6.79
N ALA A 29 -1.57 -16.35 6.08
CA ALA A 29 -1.05 -17.17 4.98
C ALA A 29 -0.45 -16.37 3.81
N ASP A 30 -0.79 -15.09 3.68
CA ASP A 30 -0.25 -14.14 2.70
C ASP A 30 1.07 -13.49 3.13
N GLY A 31 1.59 -13.89 4.29
CA GLY A 31 2.81 -13.35 4.88
C GLY A 31 2.65 -11.97 5.52
N GLY A 32 1.44 -11.44 5.64
CA GLY A 32 1.14 -10.20 6.38
C GLY A 32 0.54 -10.47 7.76
N PHE A 33 0.28 -9.42 8.53
CA PHE A 33 -0.35 -9.47 9.85
C PHE A 33 -1.81 -8.96 9.82
N GLY A 34 -2.39 -8.84 8.62
CA GLY A 34 -3.74 -8.33 8.40
C GLY A 34 -3.86 -6.81 8.63
N TYR A 35 -5.08 -6.29 8.55
CA TYR A 35 -5.36 -4.85 8.58
C TYR A 35 -4.89 -4.14 9.86
N ALA A 36 -4.82 -4.84 11.00
CA ALA A 36 -4.44 -4.24 12.28
C ALA A 36 -2.96 -3.84 12.35
N LEU A 37 -2.09 -4.58 11.65
CA LEU A 37 -0.64 -4.42 11.71
C LEU A 37 -0.03 -4.05 10.35
N ASP A 38 -0.74 -4.26 9.24
CA ASP A 38 -0.31 -3.97 7.85
C ASP A 38 -1.29 -3.07 7.09
N ALA A 39 -1.80 -2.02 7.73
CA ALA A 39 -2.81 -1.11 7.16
C ALA A 39 -2.43 -0.53 5.79
N ILE A 40 -1.15 -0.22 5.55
CA ILE A 40 -0.69 0.31 4.25
C ILE A 40 -0.83 -0.73 3.14
N ARG A 41 -0.39 -1.98 3.37
CA ARG A 41 -0.51 -3.04 2.37
C ARG A 41 -1.96 -3.23 1.98
N ALA A 42 -2.82 -3.32 2.99
CA ALA A 42 -4.22 -3.60 2.80
C ALA A 42 -4.99 -2.42 2.16
N ALA A 43 -4.59 -1.18 2.44
CA ALA A 43 -5.09 0.00 1.74
C ALA A 43 -4.66 0.02 0.27
N LEU A 44 -3.44 -0.43 -0.04
CA LEU A 44 -2.97 -0.57 -1.43
C LEU A 44 -3.72 -1.67 -2.19
N ASP A 45 -3.98 -2.81 -1.56
CA ASP A 45 -4.81 -3.88 -2.14
C ASP A 45 -6.23 -3.37 -2.42
N HIS A 46 -6.81 -2.64 -1.47
CA HIS A 46 -8.12 -2.03 -1.65
C HIS A 46 -8.11 -1.02 -2.80
N LEU A 47 -7.12 -0.11 -2.85
CA LEU A 47 -6.97 0.85 -3.93
C LEU A 47 -6.85 0.16 -5.28
N GLU A 48 -6.00 -0.87 -5.40
CA GLU A 48 -5.81 -1.65 -6.63
C GLU A 48 -7.12 -2.32 -7.08
N SER A 49 -7.87 -2.92 -6.15
CA SER A 49 -9.17 -3.57 -6.44
C SER A 49 -10.25 -2.62 -6.97
N ARG A 50 -10.08 -1.31 -6.80
CA ARG A 50 -11.04 -0.29 -7.24
C ARG A 50 -10.83 0.16 -8.68
N GLN A 51 -9.77 -0.29 -9.35
CA GLN A 51 -9.56 0.00 -10.77
C GLN A 51 -10.73 -0.56 -11.59
N GLN A 52 -11.32 0.28 -12.44
CA GLN A 52 -12.39 -0.12 -13.34
C GLN A 52 -11.83 -0.75 -14.63
N PRO A 53 -12.65 -1.48 -15.42
CA PRO A 53 -12.20 -2.11 -16.66
C PRO A 53 -11.61 -1.14 -17.69
N ASP A 54 -11.97 0.14 -17.63
CA ASP A 54 -11.41 1.20 -18.48
C ASP A 54 -10.04 1.71 -17.99
N GLY A 55 -9.50 1.13 -16.91
CA GLY A 55 -8.23 1.48 -16.29
C GLY A 55 -8.29 2.67 -15.32
N GLY A 56 -9.43 3.35 -15.23
CA GLY A 56 -9.61 4.51 -14.35
C GLY A 56 -10.11 4.16 -12.96
N TRP A 57 -10.03 5.12 -12.04
CA TRP A 57 -10.59 4.98 -10.69
C TRP A 57 -11.95 5.68 -10.55
N PRO A 58 -12.86 5.15 -9.72
CA PRO A 58 -14.12 5.82 -9.40
C PRO A 58 -13.90 7.02 -8.49
N ILE A 59 -14.85 7.95 -8.55
CA ILE A 59 -15.15 8.92 -7.48
C ILE A 59 -16.36 8.41 -6.69
N ASP A 60 -16.40 8.70 -5.40
CA ASP A 60 -17.39 8.17 -4.44
C ASP A 60 -18.52 9.16 -4.10
N TRP A 61 -18.44 10.38 -4.62
CA TRP A 61 -19.46 11.42 -4.49
C TRP A 61 -20.19 11.65 -5.82
N THR A 62 -21.40 12.19 -5.74
CA THR A 62 -22.25 12.48 -6.91
C THR A 62 -21.88 13.83 -7.53
N PRO A 63 -21.34 13.89 -8.76
CA PRO A 63 -20.96 15.16 -9.37
C PRO A 63 -22.14 15.90 -9.98
N PRO A 64 -22.04 17.23 -10.13
CA PRO A 64 -23.12 18.06 -10.68
C PRO A 64 -23.34 17.85 -12.19
N GLY A 65 -22.55 17.02 -12.88
CA GLY A 65 -22.75 16.71 -14.30
C GLY A 65 -21.68 15.80 -14.90
N ALA A 66 -21.89 15.35 -16.14
CA ALA A 66 -21.02 14.40 -16.85
C ALA A 66 -19.59 14.94 -17.11
N ALA A 67 -19.45 16.25 -17.34
CA ALA A 67 -18.14 16.89 -17.47
C ALA A 67 -17.34 16.79 -16.17
N ALA A 68 -17.96 17.11 -15.03
CA ALA A 68 -17.33 16.97 -13.72
C ALA A 68 -16.94 15.51 -13.41
N VAL A 69 -17.76 14.53 -13.80
CA VAL A 69 -17.37 13.11 -13.69
C VAL A 69 -16.05 12.85 -14.40
N SER A 70 -15.91 13.32 -15.65
CA SER A 70 -14.72 13.08 -16.47
C SER A 70 -13.47 13.76 -15.88
N GLU A 71 -13.61 15.03 -15.48
CA GLU A 71 -12.52 15.81 -14.87
C GLU A 71 -12.00 15.15 -13.59
N TRP A 72 -12.90 14.82 -12.67
CA TRP A 72 -12.53 14.28 -11.37
C TRP A 72 -12.09 12.82 -11.42
N ARG A 73 -12.63 12.00 -12.33
CA ARG A 73 -12.09 10.65 -12.58
C ARG A 73 -10.67 10.70 -13.13
N GLY A 74 -10.34 11.70 -13.95
CA GLY A 74 -8.97 11.94 -14.41
C GLY A 74 -8.01 12.16 -13.23
N ILE A 75 -8.39 13.04 -12.30
CA ILE A 75 -7.61 13.32 -11.08
C ILE A 75 -7.47 12.05 -10.23
N ALA A 76 -8.58 11.38 -9.91
CA ALA A 76 -8.59 10.17 -9.09
C ALA A 76 -7.69 9.06 -9.69
N THR A 77 -7.70 8.92 -11.01
CA THR A 77 -6.86 7.94 -11.72
C THR A 77 -5.37 8.27 -11.59
N VAL A 78 -4.99 9.53 -11.80
CA VAL A 78 -3.59 9.96 -11.67
C VAL A 78 -3.10 9.78 -10.23
N GLU A 79 -3.91 10.13 -9.24
CA GLU A 79 -3.57 9.94 -7.83
C GLU A 79 -3.38 8.47 -7.47
N ALA A 80 -4.30 7.60 -7.88
CA ALA A 80 -4.21 6.16 -7.64
C ALA A 80 -2.93 5.57 -8.27
N ILE A 81 -2.64 5.91 -9.53
CA ILE A 81 -1.43 5.44 -10.22
C ILE A 81 -0.16 5.94 -9.52
N ARG A 82 -0.12 7.21 -9.08
CA ARG A 82 1.05 7.76 -8.36
C ARG A 82 1.30 7.01 -7.06
N VAL A 83 0.25 6.73 -6.30
CA VAL A 83 0.33 5.95 -5.05
C VAL A 83 0.82 4.52 -5.34
N LEU A 84 0.14 3.82 -6.24
CA LEU A 84 0.47 2.42 -6.55
C LEU A 84 1.88 2.28 -7.15
N ARG A 85 2.34 3.24 -7.96
CA ARG A 85 3.72 3.29 -8.48
C ARG A 85 4.74 3.55 -7.37
N ALA A 86 4.49 4.50 -6.48
CA ALA A 86 5.38 4.79 -5.35
C ALA A 86 5.58 3.58 -4.43
N HIS A 87 4.58 2.69 -4.37
CA HIS A 87 4.63 1.43 -3.62
C HIS A 87 4.96 0.20 -4.47
N GLY A 88 5.39 0.38 -5.74
CA GLY A 88 5.87 -0.69 -6.60
C GLY A 88 4.80 -1.69 -7.07
N ARG A 89 3.52 -1.36 -6.95
CA ARG A 89 2.39 -2.22 -7.39
C ARG A 89 2.21 -2.22 -8.90
N ILE A 90 2.46 -1.08 -9.55
CA ILE A 90 2.38 -0.95 -11.01
C ILE A 90 3.77 -0.65 -11.55
N ARG A 91 4.23 -1.45 -12.52
CA ARG A 91 5.43 -1.17 -13.29
C ARG A 91 5.03 -0.46 -14.59
N THR A 92 5.64 0.69 -14.84
CA THR A 92 5.63 1.26 -16.19
C THR A 92 6.59 0.44 -17.05
N PRO A 93 6.18 -0.05 -18.25
CA PRO A 93 7.15 -0.57 -19.20
C PRO A 93 8.16 0.54 -19.55
N ALA A 94 9.42 0.14 -19.69
CA ALA A 94 10.52 1.04 -20.05
C ALA A 94 10.37 1.59 -21.48
#